data_AF-A0A1H4HUG6-F1
#
_entry.id   AF-A0A1H4HUG6-F1
#
_cell.length_a   1.000
_cell.length_b   1.000
_cell.length_c   1.000
_cell.angle_alpha   90.00
_cell.angle_beta   90.00
_cell.angle_gamma   90.00
#
_symmetry.space_group_name_H-M   'P 1'
#
loop_
_entity.id
_entity.type
_entity.pdbx_description
1 polymer ?
#
loop_
_entity_poly.entity_id
_entity_poly.type
_entity_poly.pdbx_seq_one_letter_code
_entity_poly.pdbx_strand_id
1 'polypeptide(L)'
;MFGALRQYRTASRSAKVSSHMQNSSLDWLYRRYPHFRQFPFGWRLSKRTAMSALTLVLVGCLIRWGIREDLKAADWASWVQAFGSIGAIVGAWIIGRAQSKSALEHALQLRDREHVERVRALFPIAARAFELVQDLEREPCDSYYQITYSESSFRTCLKALAAIPLHELGSYALVQGYMEMQQALEAAALAAAGRKELGQFNFAERQRRRAADSDISAAYRVAKMALDKIETSQPSRALKQILD
;
A
#
# COMPACT_ATOMS: atom_id res chain seq x y z
N MET A 1 3.34 8.67 21.63
CA MET A 1 3.78 7.69 20.60
C MET A 1 3.26 6.25 20.83
N PHE A 2 2.16 6.03 21.57
CA PHE A 2 1.56 4.68 21.83
C PHE A 2 0.16 4.48 21.22
N GLY A 3 -0.41 5.50 20.54
CA GLY A 3 -1.78 5.47 20.02
C GLY A 3 -1.95 4.75 18.68
N ALA A 4 -1.02 4.94 17.73
CA ALA A 4 -1.17 4.44 16.36
C ALA A 4 -1.00 2.91 16.22
N LEU A 5 -0.19 2.29 17.07
CA LEU A 5 0.00 0.82 17.06
C LEU A 5 -1.21 0.04 17.63
N ARG A 6 -2.16 0.71 18.30
CA ARG A 6 -3.38 0.07 18.82
C ARG A 6 -4.45 -0.12 17.75
N GLN A 7 -4.51 0.75 16.74
CA GLN A 7 -5.55 0.72 15.69
C GLN A 7 -5.31 -0.35 14.62
N TYR A 8 -4.05 -0.67 14.29
CA TYR A 8 -3.75 -1.73 13.31
C TYR A 8 -4.00 -3.15 13.86
N ARG A 9 -3.91 -3.35 15.18
CA ARG A 9 -4.10 -4.67 15.82
C ARG A 9 -5.58 -5.06 15.95
N THR A 10 -6.51 -4.09 15.90
CA THR A 10 -7.96 -4.38 15.94
C THR A 10 -8.52 -4.70 14.55
N ALA A 11 -8.00 -4.09 13.48
CA ALA A 11 -8.45 -4.36 12.11
C ALA A 11 -8.12 -5.79 11.63
N SER A 12 -6.92 -6.29 11.93
CA SER A 12 -6.51 -7.67 11.55
C SER A 12 -7.24 -8.78 12.34
N ARG A 13 -7.72 -8.50 13.55
CA ARG A 13 -8.59 -9.42 14.30
C ARG A 13 -10.01 -9.47 13.73
N SER A 14 -10.54 -8.37 13.19
CA SER A 14 -11.89 -8.33 12.62
C SER A 14 -12.02 -9.16 11.34
N ALA A 15 -11.03 -9.09 10.43
CA ALA A 15 -11.04 -9.86 9.19
C ALA A 15 -10.98 -11.39 9.43
N LYS A 16 -10.23 -11.85 10.44
CA LYS A 16 -10.08 -13.28 10.76
C LYS A 16 -11.28 -13.87 11.52
N VAL A 17 -12.05 -13.04 12.21
CA VAL A 17 -13.30 -13.47 12.88
C VAL A 17 -14.44 -13.61 11.87
N SER A 18 -14.49 -12.78 10.83
CA SER A 18 -15.57 -12.84 9.83
C SER A 18 -15.52 -14.09 8.95
N SER A 19 -14.34 -14.65 8.66
CA SER A 19 -14.22 -15.91 7.90
C SER A 19 -14.53 -17.16 8.75
N HIS A 20 -14.42 -17.07 10.08
CA HIS A 20 -14.79 -18.19 10.97
C HIS A 20 -16.26 -18.20 11.36
N MET A 21 -16.94 -17.05 11.42
CA MET A 21 -18.37 -17.01 11.74
C MET A 21 -19.27 -17.56 10.62
N GLN A 22 -18.86 -17.46 9.35
CA GLN A 22 -19.70 -17.93 8.25
C GLN A 22 -19.77 -19.46 8.11
N ASN A 23 -18.86 -20.20 8.75
CA ASN A 23 -18.88 -21.67 8.79
C ASN A 23 -19.51 -22.24 10.07
N SER A 24 -19.75 -21.43 11.10
CA SER A 24 -20.24 -21.92 12.40
C SER A 24 -21.70 -22.37 12.41
N SER A 25 -22.57 -21.81 11.55
CA SER A 25 -23.99 -22.17 11.56
C SER A 25 -24.27 -23.54 10.94
N LEU A 26 -23.43 -23.97 9.99
CA LEU A 26 -23.53 -25.31 9.39
C LEU A 26 -22.83 -26.38 10.24
N ASP A 27 -21.81 -26.01 11.01
CA ASP A 27 -21.01 -26.96 11.80
C ASP A 27 -21.82 -27.60 12.95
N TRP A 28 -22.77 -26.86 13.55
CA TRP A 28 -23.71 -27.41 14.53
C TRP A 28 -24.65 -28.47 13.91
N LEU A 29 -25.15 -28.22 12.68
CA LEU A 29 -26.00 -29.17 11.95
C LEU A 29 -25.25 -30.47 11.64
N TYR A 30 -23.98 -30.37 11.20
CA TYR A 30 -23.16 -31.56 10.92
C TYR A 30 -22.80 -32.38 12.16
N ARG A 31 -22.71 -31.76 13.35
CA ARG A 31 -22.54 -32.50 14.61
C ARG A 31 -23.81 -33.19 15.09
N ARG A 32 -24.98 -32.57 14.86
CA ARG A 32 -26.27 -33.10 15.32
C ARG A 32 -26.74 -34.30 14.48
N TYR A 33 -26.37 -34.37 13.20
CA TYR A 33 -26.82 -35.42 12.29
C TYR A 33 -25.64 -36.05 11.49
N PRO A 34 -24.91 -37.01 12.08
CA PRO A 34 -23.70 -37.58 11.49
C PRO A 34 -23.94 -38.36 10.19
N HIS A 35 -25.17 -38.82 9.93
CA HIS A 35 -25.54 -39.50 8.68
C HIS A 35 -25.48 -38.57 7.45
N PHE A 36 -25.51 -37.24 7.62
CA PHE A 36 -25.33 -36.31 6.50
C PHE A 36 -23.91 -36.29 5.93
N ARG A 37 -22.90 -36.88 6.62
CA ARG A 37 -21.54 -37.03 6.08
C ARG A 37 -21.42 -38.10 5.00
N GLN A 38 -22.36 -39.04 4.92
CA GLN A 38 -22.25 -40.20 4.03
C GLN A 38 -22.94 -40.03 2.68
N PHE A 39 -23.64 -38.91 2.44
CA PHE A 39 -24.21 -38.62 1.13
C PHE A 39 -23.12 -38.03 0.21
N PRO A 40 -22.67 -38.73 -0.85
CA PRO A 40 -21.73 -38.21 -1.85
C PRO A 40 -22.46 -37.25 -2.82
N PHE A 41 -23.40 -36.46 -2.30
CA PHE A 41 -24.27 -35.63 -3.09
C PHE A 41 -23.60 -34.27 -3.23
N GLY A 42 -22.99 -34.06 -4.40
CA GLY A 42 -22.32 -32.82 -4.81
C GLY A 42 -23.26 -31.62 -4.90
N TRP A 43 -23.81 -31.17 -3.77
CA TRP A 43 -24.53 -29.90 -3.63
C TRP A 43 -23.59 -28.68 -3.67
N ARG A 44 -22.54 -28.74 -4.50
CA ARG A 44 -22.12 -27.53 -5.21
C ARG A 44 -23.10 -27.25 -6.35
N LEU A 45 -24.41 -27.40 -6.11
CA LEU A 45 -25.36 -26.56 -6.81
C LEU A 45 -24.96 -25.14 -6.42
N SER A 46 -24.25 -24.50 -7.35
CA SER A 46 -24.00 -23.07 -7.31
C SER A 46 -25.30 -22.41 -6.83
N LYS A 47 -25.23 -21.46 -5.88
CA LYS A 47 -26.43 -20.73 -5.43
C LYS A 47 -27.27 -20.25 -6.63
N ARG A 48 -26.63 -20.03 -7.79
CA ARG A 48 -27.24 -19.76 -9.10
C ARG A 48 -28.19 -20.85 -9.59
N THR A 49 -27.83 -22.14 -9.53
CA THR A 49 -28.70 -23.24 -10.01
C THR A 49 -29.89 -23.48 -9.08
N ALA A 50 -29.70 -23.35 -7.77
CA ALA A 50 -30.78 -23.40 -6.80
C ALA A 50 -31.76 -22.23 -6.96
N MET A 51 -31.25 -21.01 -7.19
CA MET A 51 -32.11 -19.85 -7.47
C MET A 51 -32.86 -20.00 -8.79
N SER A 52 -32.24 -20.50 -9.86
CA SER A 52 -32.94 -20.71 -11.13
C SER A 52 -34.07 -21.74 -11.02
N ALA A 53 -33.86 -22.83 -10.27
CA ALA A 53 -34.90 -23.83 -10.06
C ALA A 53 -36.09 -23.28 -9.25
N LEU A 54 -35.81 -22.52 -8.18
CA LEU A 54 -36.85 -21.85 -7.38
C LEU A 54 -37.65 -20.85 -8.24
N THR A 55 -36.97 -20.10 -9.10
CA THR A 55 -37.61 -19.12 -9.98
C THR A 55 -38.56 -19.81 -10.97
N LEU A 56 -38.14 -20.91 -11.58
CA LEU A 56 -38.98 -21.69 -12.51
C LEU A 56 -40.20 -22.30 -11.81
N VAL A 57 -40.03 -22.80 -10.58
CA VAL A 57 -41.15 -23.34 -9.79
C VAL A 57 -42.15 -22.24 -9.43
N LEU A 58 -41.69 -21.06 -9.00
CA LEU A 58 -42.59 -19.94 -8.68
C LEU A 58 -43.32 -19.43 -9.92
N VAL A 59 -42.63 -19.30 -11.05
CA VAL A 59 -43.26 -18.93 -12.33
C VAL A 59 -44.31 -19.97 -12.74
N GLY A 60 -44.00 -21.27 -12.63
CA GLY A 60 -44.96 -22.35 -12.90
C GLY A 60 -46.19 -22.33 -11.99
N CYS A 61 -46.01 -22.06 -10.69
CA CYS A 61 -47.11 -21.93 -9.74
C CYS A 61 -48.00 -20.72 -10.03
N LEU A 62 -47.41 -19.58 -10.40
CA LEU A 62 -48.16 -18.38 -10.78
C LEU A 62 -48.98 -18.59 -12.05
N ILE A 63 -48.37 -19.17 -13.09
CA ILE A 63 -49.07 -19.53 -14.33
C ILE A 63 -50.25 -20.47 -14.01
N ARG A 64 -50.04 -21.50 -13.19
CA ARG A 64 -51.09 -22.44 -12.83
C ARG A 64 -52.20 -21.80 -12.00
N TRP A 65 -51.90 -20.83 -11.15
CA TRP A 65 -52.91 -20.13 -10.35
C TRP A 65 -53.84 -19.30 -11.24
N GLY A 66 -53.35 -18.39 -12.08
CA GLY A 66 -54.29 -17.57 -12.84
C GLY A 66 -54.90 -18.22 -14.07
N ILE A 67 -54.53 -19.46 -14.44
CA ILE A 67 -55.37 -20.33 -15.30
C ILE A 67 -56.64 -20.76 -14.55
N ARG A 68 -56.61 -20.87 -13.21
CA ARG A 68 -57.74 -21.31 -12.37
C ARG A 68 -58.78 -20.21 -12.12
N GLU A 69 -58.37 -18.94 -12.19
CA GLU A 69 -59.20 -17.77 -11.85
C GLU A 69 -59.91 -17.14 -13.07
N ASP A 70 -59.80 -17.72 -14.26
CA ASP A 70 -60.42 -17.23 -15.52
C ASP A 70 -60.15 -15.73 -15.79
N LEU A 71 -58.95 -15.27 -15.41
CA LEU A 71 -58.49 -13.90 -15.57
C LEU A 71 -58.36 -13.57 -17.06
N LYS A 72 -58.91 -12.42 -17.48
CA LYS A 72 -58.78 -11.94 -18.86
C LYS A 72 -57.30 -11.68 -19.17
N ALA A 73 -56.89 -11.95 -20.40
CA ALA A 73 -55.49 -11.78 -20.84
C ALA A 73 -54.91 -10.37 -20.56
N ALA A 74 -55.78 -9.34 -20.55
CA ALA A 74 -55.39 -7.97 -20.22
C ALA A 74 -54.97 -7.79 -18.75
N ASP A 75 -55.64 -8.46 -17.82
CA ASP A 75 -55.35 -8.35 -16.38
C ASP A 75 -54.01 -9.02 -16.06
N TRP A 76 -53.73 -10.15 -16.71
CA TRP A 76 -52.45 -10.84 -16.62
C TRP A 76 -51.27 -10.01 -17.11
N ALA A 77 -51.42 -9.31 -18.24
CA ALA A 77 -50.38 -8.45 -18.79
C ALA A 77 -50.03 -7.30 -17.82
N SER A 78 -51.05 -6.68 -17.19
CA SER A 78 -50.85 -5.58 -16.24
C SER A 78 -50.05 -6.02 -15.00
N TRP A 79 -50.30 -7.24 -14.50
CA TRP A 79 -49.61 -7.80 -13.35
C TRP A 79 -48.14 -8.11 -13.66
N VAL A 80 -47.87 -8.79 -14.77
CA VAL A 80 -46.49 -9.09 -15.21
C VAL A 80 -45.68 -7.81 -15.41
N GLN A 81 -46.31 -6.76 -15.95
CA GLN A 81 -45.66 -5.46 -16.12
C GLN A 81 -45.31 -4.81 -14.78
N ALA A 82 -46.24 -4.82 -13.80
CA ALA A 82 -45.99 -4.26 -12.48
C ALA A 82 -44.85 -4.98 -11.76
N PHE A 83 -44.85 -6.31 -11.73
CA PHE A 83 -43.78 -7.10 -11.12
C PHE A 83 -42.45 -6.99 -11.89
N GLY A 84 -42.50 -6.89 -13.22
CA GLY A 84 -41.33 -6.67 -14.05
C GLY A 84 -40.63 -5.34 -13.73
N SER A 85 -41.39 -4.26 -13.56
CA SER A 85 -40.83 -2.94 -13.22
C SER A 85 -40.19 -2.92 -11.82
N ILE A 86 -40.85 -3.51 -10.82
CA ILE A 86 -40.31 -3.62 -9.45
C ILE A 86 -39.05 -4.50 -9.44
N GLY A 87 -39.11 -5.65 -10.12
CA GLY A 87 -37.97 -6.55 -10.25
C GLY A 87 -36.76 -5.89 -10.92
N ALA A 88 -37.00 -5.11 -11.97
CA ALA A 88 -35.95 -4.34 -12.65
C ALA A 88 -35.30 -3.30 -11.72
N ILE A 89 -36.10 -2.56 -10.95
CA ILE A 89 -35.60 -1.56 -9.98
C ILE A 89 -34.76 -2.25 -8.89
N VAL A 90 -35.26 -3.33 -8.31
CA VAL A 90 -34.54 -4.09 -7.26
C VAL A 90 -33.25 -4.69 -7.83
N GLY A 91 -33.30 -5.26 -9.03
CA GLY A 91 -32.14 -5.82 -9.71
C GLY A 91 -31.06 -4.76 -9.98
N ALA A 92 -31.46 -3.61 -10.53
CA ALA A 92 -30.57 -2.48 -10.77
C ALA A 92 -29.93 -1.98 -9.46
N TRP A 93 -30.70 -1.90 -8.38
CA TRP A 93 -30.19 -1.47 -7.07
C TRP A 93 -29.15 -2.45 -6.49
N ILE A 94 -29.39 -3.76 -6.56
CA ILE A 94 -28.45 -4.79 -6.08
C ILE A 94 -27.13 -4.72 -6.88
N ILE A 95 -27.22 -4.61 -8.20
CA ILE A 95 -26.05 -4.51 -9.08
C ILE A 95 -25.29 -3.21 -8.77
N GLY A 96 -25.99 -2.08 -8.65
CA GLY A 96 -25.39 -0.80 -8.32
C GLY A 96 -24.62 -0.83 -7.00
N ARG A 97 -25.19 -1.47 -5.97
CA ARG A 97 -24.53 -1.62 -4.66
C ARG A 97 -23.31 -2.54 -4.70
N ALA A 98 -23.36 -3.61 -5.50
CA ALA A 98 -22.22 -4.50 -5.68
C ALA A 98 -21.07 -3.79 -6.43
N GLN A 99 -21.41 -3.03 -7.48
CA GLN A 99 -20.45 -2.23 -8.24
C GLN A 99 -19.84 -1.11 -7.40
N SER A 100 -20.64 -0.38 -6.61
CA SER A 100 -20.13 0.71 -5.76
C SER A 100 -19.15 0.20 -4.70
N LYS A 101 -19.41 -0.97 -4.12
CA LYS A 101 -18.52 -1.59 -3.14
C LYS A 101 -17.20 -2.01 -3.79
N SER A 102 -17.25 -2.68 -4.94
CA SER A 102 -16.06 -3.10 -5.67
C SER A 102 -15.24 -1.90 -6.15
N ALA A 103 -15.89 -0.84 -6.65
CA ALA A 103 -15.22 0.39 -7.06
C ALA A 103 -14.50 1.07 -5.88
N LEU A 104 -15.13 1.11 -4.70
CA LEU A 104 -14.49 1.65 -3.50
C LEU A 104 -13.28 0.81 -3.07
N GLU A 105 -13.40 -0.52 -3.06
CA GLU A 105 -12.29 -1.43 -2.72
C GLU A 105 -11.13 -1.28 -3.70
N HIS A 106 -11.41 -1.19 -5.01
CA HIS A 106 -10.40 -0.94 -6.03
C HIS A 106 -9.73 0.43 -5.86
N ALA A 107 -10.48 1.48 -5.57
CA ALA A 107 -9.93 2.81 -5.35
C ALA A 107 -9.00 2.86 -4.12
N LEU A 108 -9.36 2.17 -3.03
CA LEU A 108 -8.51 2.05 -1.85
C LEU A 108 -7.23 1.28 -2.16
N GLN A 109 -7.33 0.14 -2.85
CA GLN A 109 -6.15 -0.65 -3.26
C GLN A 109 -5.22 0.14 -4.19
N LEU A 110 -5.76 0.91 -5.11
CA LEU A 110 -4.97 1.72 -6.03
C LEU A 110 -4.21 2.81 -5.27
N ARG A 111 -4.89 3.50 -4.34
CA ARG A 111 -4.27 4.50 -3.47
C ARG A 111 -3.15 3.92 -2.61
N ASP A 112 -3.35 2.74 -2.04
CA ASP A 112 -2.33 2.06 -1.22
C ASP A 112 -1.12 1.66 -2.07
N ARG A 113 -1.35 1.17 -3.30
CA ARG A 113 -0.27 0.85 -4.25
C ARG A 113 0.53 2.08 -4.65
N GLU A 114 -0.14 3.17 -5.01
CA GLU A 114 0.53 4.43 -5.34
C GLU A 114 1.38 4.94 -4.16
N HIS A 115 0.86 4.88 -2.94
CA HIS A 115 1.62 5.28 -1.75
C HIS A 115 2.88 4.41 -1.56
N VAL A 116 2.76 3.09 -1.73
CA VAL A 116 3.91 2.17 -1.64
C VAL A 116 4.94 2.43 -2.74
N GLU A 117 4.51 2.66 -3.99
CA GLU A 117 5.42 2.96 -5.10
C GLU A 117 6.20 4.25 -4.87
N ARG A 118 5.55 5.30 -4.35
CA ARG A 118 6.20 6.58 -4.02
C ARG A 118 7.25 6.42 -2.92
N VAL A 119 6.90 5.71 -1.83
CA VAL A 119 7.86 5.40 -0.76
C VAL A 119 9.00 4.52 -1.28
N ARG A 120 8.72 3.61 -2.22
CA ARG A 120 9.76 2.77 -2.85
C ARG A 120 10.73 3.57 -3.71
N ALA A 121 10.27 4.62 -4.37
CA ALA A 121 11.11 5.51 -5.18
C ALA A 121 12.08 6.36 -4.33
N LEU A 122 11.74 6.66 -3.07
CA LEU A 122 12.62 7.37 -2.14
C LEU A 122 13.90 6.57 -1.83
N PHE A 123 13.79 5.26 -1.69
CA PHE A 123 14.88 4.41 -1.23
C PHE A 123 16.15 4.46 -2.11
N PRO A 124 16.09 4.25 -3.45
CA PRO A 124 17.29 4.34 -4.27
C PRO A 124 17.93 5.73 -4.26
N ILE A 125 17.13 6.79 -4.10
CA ILE A 125 17.65 8.16 -4.00
C ILE A 125 18.38 8.36 -2.66
N ALA A 126 17.80 7.90 -1.55
CA ALA A 126 18.43 7.97 -0.23
C ALA A 126 19.69 7.09 -0.14
N ALA A 127 19.65 5.89 -0.73
CA ALA A 127 20.82 5.01 -0.82
C ALA A 127 21.94 5.66 -1.63
N ARG A 128 21.61 6.29 -2.77
CA ARG A 128 22.61 7.01 -3.58
C ARG A 128 23.17 8.22 -2.85
N ALA A 129 22.35 8.97 -2.11
CA ALA A 129 22.80 10.07 -1.27
C ALA A 129 23.80 9.58 -0.21
N PHE A 130 23.49 8.47 0.45
CA PHE A 130 24.37 7.85 1.43
C PHE A 130 25.71 7.40 0.83
N GLU A 131 25.68 6.74 -0.34
CA GLU A 131 26.90 6.35 -1.07
C GLU A 131 27.79 7.54 -1.37
N LEU A 132 27.24 8.68 -1.82
CA LEU A 132 28.02 9.88 -2.10
C LEU A 132 28.72 10.42 -0.85
N VAL A 133 28.04 10.40 0.30
CA VAL A 133 28.64 10.83 1.58
C VAL A 133 29.69 9.82 2.05
N GLN A 134 29.44 8.52 1.88
CA GLN A 134 30.39 7.45 2.23
C GLN A 134 31.65 7.47 1.37
N ASP A 135 31.52 7.69 0.06
CA ASP A 135 32.66 7.79 -0.85
C ASP A 135 33.54 8.97 -0.45
N LEU A 136 32.93 10.11 -0.09
CA LEU A 136 33.64 11.29 0.39
C LEU A 136 34.34 11.08 1.75
N GLU A 137 33.74 10.29 2.65
CA GLU A 137 34.34 9.90 3.94
C GLU A 137 35.55 8.99 3.73
N ARG A 138 35.46 8.03 2.81
CA ARG A 138 36.54 7.07 2.50
C ARG A 138 37.74 7.72 1.82
N GLU A 139 37.54 8.83 1.12
CA GLU A 139 38.62 9.57 0.46
C GLU A 139 39.51 10.30 1.48
N PRO A 140 40.78 9.87 1.67
CA PRO A 140 41.68 10.56 2.57
C PRO A 140 42.03 11.94 2.03
N CYS A 141 42.05 12.94 2.92
CA CYS A 141 42.34 14.35 2.60
C CYS A 141 43.75 14.58 2.01
N ASP A 142 44.67 13.62 2.18
CA ASP A 142 46.04 13.66 1.68
C ASP A 142 46.20 13.08 0.26
N SER A 143 45.13 12.53 -0.33
CA SER A 143 45.13 12.10 -1.74
C SER A 143 45.09 13.32 -2.67
N TYR A 144 46.28 13.85 -3.01
CA TYR A 144 46.42 15.04 -3.85
C TYR A 144 45.88 14.86 -5.29
N TYR A 145 45.58 13.62 -5.72
CA TYR A 145 45.31 13.32 -7.13
C TYR A 145 44.01 12.54 -7.42
N GLN A 146 43.18 12.22 -6.43
CA GLN A 146 41.97 11.40 -6.66
C GLN A 146 40.78 11.87 -5.83
N ILE A 147 40.41 13.15 -5.92
CA ILE A 147 39.12 13.58 -5.40
C ILE A 147 38.07 13.13 -6.44
N THR A 148 37.35 12.05 -6.16
CA THR A 148 36.22 11.53 -6.99
C THR A 148 34.93 12.30 -6.71
N TYR A 149 35.02 13.42 -5.99
CA TYR A 149 33.92 14.35 -5.80
C TYR A 149 33.42 14.91 -7.13
N SER A 150 32.20 14.52 -7.48
CA SER A 150 31.44 15.14 -8.56
C SER A 150 30.39 16.07 -7.97
N GLU A 151 30.63 17.37 -8.05
CA GLU A 151 29.67 18.42 -7.67
C GLU A 151 28.31 18.20 -8.35
N SER A 152 28.34 17.77 -9.62
CA SER A 152 27.13 17.48 -10.40
C SER A 152 26.31 16.32 -9.80
N SER A 153 26.96 15.29 -9.25
CA SER A 153 26.30 14.16 -8.60
C SER A 153 25.58 14.58 -7.32
N PHE A 154 26.24 15.37 -6.47
CA PHE A 154 25.63 15.92 -5.25
C PHE A 154 24.44 16.82 -5.58
N ARG A 155 24.60 17.77 -6.51
CA ARG A 155 23.52 18.67 -6.95
C ARG A 155 22.32 17.89 -7.53
N THR A 156 22.58 16.86 -8.32
CA THR A 156 21.52 16.03 -8.91
C THR A 156 20.79 15.24 -7.83
N CYS A 157 21.51 14.66 -6.88
CA CYS A 157 20.91 13.90 -5.78
C CYS A 157 20.12 14.81 -4.83
N LEU A 158 20.61 16.01 -4.52
CA LEU A 158 19.87 17.02 -3.75
C LEU A 158 18.59 17.46 -4.45
N LYS A 159 18.63 17.72 -5.76
CA LYS A 159 17.44 18.04 -6.55
C LYS A 159 16.44 16.87 -6.56
N ALA A 160 16.93 15.64 -6.70
CA ALA A 160 16.09 14.44 -6.68
C ALA A 160 15.42 14.25 -5.32
N LEU A 161 16.16 14.44 -4.22
CA LEU A 161 15.57 14.47 -2.89
C LEU A 161 14.51 15.56 -2.80
N ALA A 162 14.85 16.81 -3.10
CA ALA A 162 13.95 17.97 -2.97
C ALA A 162 12.66 17.88 -3.81
N ALA A 163 12.65 17.07 -4.88
CA ALA A 163 11.47 16.83 -5.70
C ALA A 163 10.42 15.92 -5.03
N ILE A 164 10.78 15.21 -3.94
CA ILE A 164 9.88 14.29 -3.24
C ILE A 164 8.95 15.08 -2.30
N PRO A 165 7.62 15.04 -2.51
CA PRO A 165 6.68 15.76 -1.65
C PRO A 165 6.59 15.12 -0.25
N LEU A 166 7.07 15.85 0.77
CA LEU A 166 7.13 15.39 2.17
C LEU A 166 5.77 14.91 2.73
N HIS A 167 4.68 15.57 2.34
CA HIS A 167 3.33 15.25 2.83
C HIS A 167 2.81 13.89 2.32
N GLU A 168 3.43 13.32 1.28
CA GLU A 168 3.02 12.04 0.71
C GLU A 168 3.71 10.83 1.38
N LEU A 169 4.77 11.07 2.18
CA LEU A 169 5.53 10.00 2.83
C LEU A 169 4.74 9.27 3.93
N GLY A 170 3.65 9.85 4.44
CA GLY A 170 2.68 9.19 5.33
C GLY A 170 3.19 8.78 6.72
N SER A 171 4.50 8.84 6.96
CA SER A 171 5.16 8.50 8.22
C SER A 171 6.09 9.61 8.68
N TYR A 172 5.93 10.03 9.94
CA TYR A 172 6.81 10.99 10.58
C TYR A 172 8.28 10.53 10.55
N ALA A 173 8.54 9.24 10.76
CA ALA A 173 9.90 8.69 10.74
C ALA A 173 10.55 8.77 9.35
N LEU A 174 9.76 8.57 8.28
CA LEU A 174 10.23 8.75 6.89
C LEU A 174 10.55 10.20 6.60
N VAL A 175 9.67 11.13 6.99
CA VAL A 175 9.89 12.57 6.82
C VAL A 175 11.16 13.00 7.56
N GLN A 176 11.33 12.58 8.81
CA GLN A 176 12.50 12.91 9.60
C GLN A 176 13.78 12.32 8.98
N GLY A 177 13.79 11.03 8.62
CA GLY A 177 14.95 10.40 7.98
C GLY A 177 15.31 11.06 6.66
N TYR A 178 14.31 11.44 5.86
CA TYR A 178 14.52 12.19 4.63
C TYR A 178 15.18 13.57 4.89
N MET A 179 14.67 14.34 5.85
CA MET A 179 15.21 15.68 6.16
C MET A 179 16.65 15.58 6.68
N GLU A 180 16.93 14.60 7.52
CA GLU A 180 18.28 14.33 8.03
C GLU A 180 19.24 13.91 6.90
N MET A 181 18.77 13.10 5.94
CA MET A 181 19.56 12.73 4.74
C MET A 181 19.89 13.96 3.88
N GLN A 182 18.91 14.84 3.67
CA GLN A 182 19.12 16.08 2.90
C GLN A 182 20.15 16.98 3.59
N GLN A 183 20.00 17.21 4.90
CA GLN A 183 20.95 18.00 5.69
C GLN A 183 22.37 17.41 5.67
N ALA A 184 22.49 16.09 5.81
CA ALA A 184 23.78 15.41 5.74
C ALA A 184 24.44 15.56 4.36
N LEU A 185 23.66 15.43 3.29
CA LEU A 185 24.16 15.57 1.93
C LEU A 185 24.58 17.02 1.62
N GLU A 186 23.83 18.02 2.10
CA GLU A 186 24.21 19.44 1.99
C GLU A 186 25.49 19.76 2.76
N ALA A 187 25.61 19.27 4.00
CA ALA A 187 26.81 19.44 4.81
C ALA A 187 28.05 18.80 4.16
N ALA A 188 27.90 17.58 3.64
CA ALA A 188 28.96 16.89 2.91
C ALA A 188 29.35 17.64 1.62
N ALA A 189 28.38 18.16 0.86
CA ALA A 189 28.65 18.94 -0.34
C ALA A 189 29.43 20.24 -0.04
N LEU A 190 29.07 20.95 1.03
CA LEU A 190 29.76 22.16 1.47
C LEU A 190 31.20 21.86 1.92
N ALA A 191 31.39 20.80 2.71
CA ALA A 191 32.72 20.39 3.14
C ALA A 191 33.61 19.94 1.97
N ALA A 192 33.03 19.23 0.99
CA ALA A 192 33.73 18.83 -0.23
C ALA A 192 34.11 20.04 -1.12
N ALA A 193 33.23 21.04 -1.25
CA ALA A 193 33.56 22.28 -1.95
C ALA A 193 34.74 23.01 -1.28
N GLY A 194 34.74 23.06 0.06
CA GLY A 194 35.87 23.60 0.83
C GLY A 194 37.19 22.86 0.59
N ARG A 195 37.18 21.55 0.34
CA ARG A 195 38.40 20.79 -0.02
C ARG A 195 38.99 21.23 -1.37
N LYS A 196 38.16 21.60 -2.35
CA LYS A 196 38.59 21.92 -3.73
C LYS A 196 39.36 23.24 -3.83
N GLU A 197 39.03 24.23 -2.99
CA GLU A 197 39.65 25.56 -3.04
C GLU A 197 41.06 25.59 -2.42
N LEU A 198 41.43 24.59 -1.62
CA LEU A 198 42.63 24.61 -0.76
C LEU A 198 43.91 24.11 -1.45
N GLY A 199 44.07 24.33 -2.76
CA GLY A 199 45.23 23.88 -3.54
C GLY A 199 46.58 24.49 -3.16
N GLN A 200 46.65 25.38 -2.15
CA GLN A 200 47.88 26.01 -1.69
C GLN A 200 48.46 25.29 -0.45
N PHE A 201 49.79 25.38 -0.27
CA PHE A 201 50.55 24.61 0.72
C PHE A 201 50.60 25.31 2.11
N ASN A 202 49.53 26.00 2.54
CA ASN A 202 49.55 26.74 3.80
C ASN A 202 49.22 25.85 5.03
N PHE A 203 49.94 26.01 6.14
CA PHE A 203 49.64 25.33 7.42
C PHE A 203 48.25 25.69 7.97
N ALA A 204 47.83 26.96 7.80
CA ALA A 204 46.48 27.39 8.19
C ALA A 204 45.39 26.64 7.40
N GLU A 205 45.66 26.33 6.13
CA GLU A 205 44.74 25.54 5.29
C GLU A 205 44.67 24.09 5.74
N ARG A 206 45.77 23.49 6.20
CA ARG A 206 45.75 22.13 6.77
C ARG A 206 44.88 22.02 8.02
N GLN A 207 44.84 23.05 8.87
CA GLN A 207 43.91 23.07 10.00
C GLN A 207 42.45 23.14 9.55
N ARG A 208 42.14 23.97 8.54
CA ARG A 208 40.78 24.03 7.95
C ARG A 208 40.37 22.68 7.33
N ARG A 209 41.30 21.97 6.69
CA ARG A 209 41.06 20.62 6.15
C ARG A 209 40.65 19.63 7.23
N ARG A 210 41.36 19.62 8.39
CA ARG A 210 41.01 18.74 9.52
C ARG A 210 39.62 19.04 10.08
N ALA A 211 39.21 20.31 10.10
CA ALA A 211 37.86 20.69 10.48
C ALA A 211 36.82 20.16 9.49
N ALA A 212 37.06 20.33 8.18
CA ALA A 212 36.18 19.79 7.13
C ALA A 212 36.07 18.25 7.17
N ASP A 213 37.14 17.53 7.50
CA ASP A 213 37.09 16.06 7.66
C ASP A 213 36.23 15.63 8.85
N SER A 214 36.27 16.39 9.94
CA SER A 214 35.38 16.20 11.09
C SER A 214 33.92 16.41 10.69
N ASP A 215 33.64 17.43 9.88
CA ASP A 215 32.29 17.73 9.38
C ASP A 215 31.76 16.64 8.45
N ILE A 216 32.61 16.09 7.56
CA ILE A 216 32.25 14.98 6.67
C ILE A 216 31.95 13.72 7.48
N SER A 217 32.77 13.42 8.49
CA SER A 217 32.53 12.28 9.40
C SER A 217 31.23 12.44 10.19
N ALA A 218 30.87 13.67 10.57
CA ALA A 218 29.59 13.97 11.21
C ALA A 218 28.41 13.79 10.24
N ALA A 219 28.53 14.32 9.02
CA ALA A 219 27.55 14.15 7.96
C ALA A 219 27.31 12.66 7.63
N TYR A 220 28.38 11.85 7.55
CA TYR A 220 28.28 10.40 7.34
C TYR A 220 27.46 9.69 8.43
N ARG A 221 27.71 10.00 9.71
CA ARG A 221 26.93 9.42 10.82
C ARG A 221 25.44 9.78 10.72
N VAL A 222 25.13 11.03 10.40
CA VAL A 222 23.74 11.49 10.21
C VAL A 222 23.09 10.79 9.02
N ALA A 223 23.79 10.72 7.88
CA ALA A 223 23.31 10.04 6.68
C ALA A 223 23.03 8.54 6.95
N LYS A 224 23.89 7.87 7.72
CA LYS A 224 23.69 6.47 8.12
C LYS A 224 22.43 6.30 8.98
N MET A 225 22.26 7.12 10.02
CA MET A 225 21.08 7.08 10.88
C MET A 225 19.79 7.40 10.11
N ALA A 226 19.86 8.34 9.18
CA ALA A 226 18.77 8.72 8.29
C ALA A 226 18.38 7.55 7.38
N LEU A 227 19.35 6.87 6.77
CA LEU A 227 19.10 5.68 5.96
C LEU A 227 18.43 4.59 6.79
N ASP A 228 18.96 4.26 7.97
CA ASP A 228 18.39 3.24 8.87
C ASP A 228 16.93 3.57 9.23
N LYS A 229 16.60 4.85 9.50
CA LYS A 229 15.21 5.29 9.74
C LYS A 229 14.31 5.06 8.52
N ILE A 230 14.83 5.31 7.31
CA ILE A 230 14.11 5.09 6.06
C ILE A 230 13.88 3.59 5.84
N GLU A 231 14.90 2.75 6.06
CA GLU A 231 14.80 1.29 5.89
C GLU A 231 13.81 0.67 6.88
N THR A 232 13.91 1.05 8.16
CA THR A 232 13.04 0.54 9.22
C THR A 232 11.58 0.98 9.07
N SER A 233 11.35 2.09 8.38
CA SER A 233 10.01 2.58 8.08
C SER A 233 9.39 1.98 6.82
N GLN A 234 10.11 1.11 6.10
CA GLN A 234 9.51 0.43 4.95
C GLN A 234 8.35 -0.45 5.39
N PRO A 235 7.21 -0.42 4.68
CA PRO A 235 6.14 -1.38 4.92
C PRO A 235 6.74 -2.77 4.80
N SER A 236 6.64 -3.55 5.88
CA SER A 236 7.38 -4.80 6.03
C SER A 236 7.15 -5.69 4.80
N ARG A 237 8.17 -6.48 4.42
CA ARG A 237 8.09 -7.42 3.27
C ARG A 237 6.84 -8.32 3.29
N ALA A 238 6.13 -8.45 4.43
CA ALA A 238 4.85 -9.13 4.50
C ALA A 238 3.74 -8.46 3.64
N LEU A 239 3.78 -7.14 3.41
CA LEU A 239 2.88 -6.46 2.47
C LEU A 239 3.21 -6.76 1.01
N LYS A 240 4.49 -7.06 0.67
CA LYS A 240 4.88 -7.51 -0.68
C LYS A 240 4.17 -8.81 -1.06
N GLN A 241 4.09 -9.78 -0.15
CA GLN A 241 3.42 -11.07 -0.40
C GLN A 241 1.90 -10.97 -0.58
N ILE A 242 1.28 -9.84 -0.23
CA ILE A 242 -0.16 -9.61 -0.41
C ILE A 242 -0.44 -8.91 -1.75
N LEU A 243 0.57 -8.27 -2.34
CA LEU A 243 0.43 -7.45 -3.56
C LEU A 243 0.91 -8.17 -4.82
N ASP A 244 1.79 -9.16 -4.70
CA ASP A 244 2.22 -10.09 -5.76
C ASP A 244 1.28 -11.31 -5.83
#